data_AF-A0A8B6C674-F1
#
_entry.id   AF-A0A8B6C674-F1
#
_cell.length_a   1.000
_cell.length_b   1.000
_cell.length_c   1.000
_cell.angle_alpha   90.00
_cell.angle_beta   90.00
_cell.angle_gamma   90.00
#
_symmetry.space_group_name_H-M   'P 1'
#
loop_
_entity.id
_entity.type
_entity.pdbx_description
1 polymer ?
#
loop_
_entity_poly.entity_id
_entity_poly.type
_entity_poly.pdbx_seq_one_letter_code
_entity_poly.pdbx_strand_id
1 'polypeptide(L)'
;MDDNLDVVVDFFERRNVEKKYIQRLKEEKMDPQTFLAMSDEQLHTYIPAYGDIYAARRYFKDLMKREHKNQRSDSLFKKLRRKMGKEKSSDSEEEGEGDKKGTRKKSKKTDGFQLHSNRSEKLRGNSNAKKAVRQIENRMV
;
A
#
# COMPACT_ATOMS: atom_id res chain seq x y z
N MET A 1 -4.57 9.66 -17.01
CA MET A 1 -3.53 10.59 -16.47
C MET A 1 -4.14 11.87 -15.89
N ASP A 2 -5.47 12.02 -15.91
CA ASP A 2 -6.19 13.08 -15.18
C ASP A 2 -7.06 12.51 -14.03
N ASP A 3 -6.97 11.21 -13.80
CA ASP A 3 -7.82 10.41 -12.91
C ASP A 3 -7.82 10.94 -11.45
N ASN A 4 -6.74 11.61 -11.05
CA ASN A 4 -6.61 12.21 -9.71
C ASN A 4 -7.35 13.55 -9.60
N LEU A 5 -7.34 14.37 -10.65
CA LEU A 5 -8.07 15.63 -10.71
C LEU A 5 -9.57 15.39 -10.68
N ASP A 6 -10.03 14.36 -11.41
CA ASP A 6 -11.44 13.96 -11.43
C ASP A 6 -11.94 13.61 -10.02
N VAL A 7 -11.12 12.99 -9.18
CA VAL A 7 -11.49 12.70 -7.78
C VAL A 7 -11.71 13.96 -6.95
N VAL A 8 -10.90 15.01 -7.18
CA VAL A 8 -11.05 16.29 -6.49
C VAL A 8 -12.33 16.99 -6.95
N VAL A 9 -12.55 17.03 -8.26
CA VAL A 9 -13.75 17.60 -8.87
C VAL A 9 -15.01 16.89 -8.39
N ASP A 10 -15.04 15.56 -8.47
CA ASP A 10 -16.14 14.73 -8.00
C ASP A 10 -16.49 15.00 -6.54
N PHE A 11 -15.48 15.17 -5.69
CA PHE A 11 -15.69 15.43 -4.27
C PHE A 11 -16.45 16.74 -4.04
N PHE A 12 -16.04 17.81 -4.74
CA PHE A 12 -16.65 19.13 -4.59
C PHE A 12 -17.99 19.25 -5.32
N GLU A 13 -18.18 18.54 -6.44
CA GLU A 13 -19.47 18.44 -7.13
C GLU A 13 -20.52 17.74 -6.25
N ARG A 14 -20.16 16.64 -5.60
CA ARG A 14 -21.06 15.93 -4.66
C ARG A 14 -21.46 16.77 -3.45
N ARG A 15 -20.62 17.74 -3.07
CA ARG A 15 -20.90 18.70 -2.00
C ARG A 15 -21.61 19.96 -2.46
N ASN A 16 -21.92 20.05 -3.75
CA ASN A 16 -22.62 21.19 -4.35
C ASN A 16 -21.86 22.52 -4.15
N VAL A 17 -20.52 22.48 -4.21
CA VAL A 17 -19.69 23.69 -4.22
C VAL A 17 -19.93 24.45 -5.53
N GLU A 18 -19.92 25.78 -5.47
CA GLU A 18 -20.16 26.58 -6.67
C GLU A 18 -19.17 26.24 -7.80
N LYS A 19 -19.72 26.11 -9.01
CA LYS A 19 -18.96 25.70 -10.20
C LYS A 19 -17.76 26.59 -10.50
N LYS A 20 -17.82 27.88 -10.13
CA LYS A 20 -16.70 28.83 -10.31
C LYS A 20 -15.43 28.39 -9.56
N TYR A 21 -15.57 27.79 -8.38
CA TYR A 21 -14.44 27.31 -7.59
C TYR A 21 -13.90 26.00 -8.16
N ILE A 22 -14.80 25.10 -8.57
CA ILE A 22 -14.45 23.84 -9.23
C ILE A 22 -13.68 24.10 -10.53
N GLN A 23 -14.08 25.11 -11.30
CA GLN A 23 -13.39 25.49 -12.52
C GLN A 23 -11.97 26.00 -12.27
N ARG A 24 -11.74 26.82 -11.25
CA ARG A 24 -10.39 27.22 -10.84
C ARG A 24 -9.53 26.02 -10.43
N LEU A 25 -10.09 25.06 -9.70
CA LEU A 25 -9.39 23.83 -9.32
C LEU A 25 -8.97 23.01 -10.56
N LYS A 26 -9.82 22.99 -11.60
CA LYS A 26 -9.51 22.34 -12.89
C LYS A 26 -8.41 23.08 -13.65
N GLU A 27 -8.47 24.41 -13.70
CA GLU A 27 -7.47 25.25 -14.37
C GLU A 27 -6.08 25.08 -13.74
N GLU A 28 -6.02 25.03 -12.41
CA GLU A 28 -4.78 24.82 -11.65
C GLU A 28 -4.34 23.34 -11.58
N LYS A 29 -5.12 22.42 -12.16
CA LYS A 29 -4.86 20.96 -12.12
C LYS A 29 -4.57 20.47 -10.70
N MET A 30 -5.45 20.83 -9.78
CA MET A 30 -5.31 20.49 -8.37
C MET A 30 -5.54 18.99 -8.11
N ASP A 31 -4.46 18.26 -7.92
CA ASP A 31 -4.47 16.87 -7.47
C ASP A 31 -4.70 16.75 -5.96
N PRO A 32 -5.20 15.61 -5.45
CA PRO A 32 -5.40 15.38 -4.02
C PRO A 32 -4.12 15.55 -3.20
N GLN A 33 -2.97 15.14 -3.74
CA GLN A 33 -1.69 15.27 -3.06
C GLN A 33 -1.23 16.72 -2.96
N THR A 34 -1.38 17.47 -4.05
CA THR A 34 -1.11 18.92 -4.11
C THR A 34 -2.01 19.68 -3.14
N PHE A 35 -3.30 19.33 -3.11
CA PHE A 35 -4.27 19.89 -2.16
C PHE A 35 -3.86 19.67 -0.70
N LEU A 36 -3.32 18.49 -0.37
CA LEU A 36 -2.86 18.19 0.98
C LEU A 36 -1.57 18.91 1.38
N ALA A 37 -0.72 19.25 0.41
CA ALA A 37 0.54 19.96 0.62
C ALA A 37 0.34 21.46 0.89
N MET A 38 -0.74 22.06 0.36
CA MET A 38 -1.07 23.47 0.59
C MET A 38 -1.51 23.76 2.03
N SER A 39 -1.28 25.00 2.48
CA SER A 39 -1.80 25.50 3.75
C SER A 39 -3.30 25.82 3.65
N ASP A 40 -3.99 25.88 4.79
CA ASP A 40 -5.41 26.21 4.83
C ASP A 40 -5.68 27.63 4.28
N GLU A 41 -4.76 28.57 4.51
CA GLU A 41 -4.80 29.95 4.00
C GLU A 41 -4.73 30.01 2.47
N GLN A 42 -3.87 29.19 1.87
CA GLN A 42 -3.74 29.08 0.42
C GLN A 42 -5.01 28.46 -0.18
N LEU A 43 -5.54 27.40 0.44
CA LEU A 43 -6.76 26.74 -0.01
C LEU A 43 -7.98 27.66 0.05
N HIS A 44 -8.01 28.60 1.00
CA HIS A 44 -9.08 29.59 1.12
C HIS A 44 -9.19 30.54 -0.09
N THR A 45 -8.11 30.73 -0.86
CA THR A 45 -8.14 31.52 -2.10
C THR A 45 -8.93 30.82 -3.22
N TYR A 46 -8.95 29.48 -3.20
CA TYR A 46 -9.63 28.63 -4.17
C TYR A 46 -11.04 28.25 -3.71
N ILE A 47 -11.22 27.95 -2.43
CA ILE A 47 -12.49 27.53 -1.84
C ILE A 47 -12.73 28.34 -0.56
N PRO A 48 -13.69 29.26 -0.54
CA PRO A 48 -13.89 30.14 0.63
C PRO A 48 -14.49 29.42 1.84
N ALA A 49 -15.15 28.27 1.63
CA ALA A 49 -15.79 27.53 2.71
C ALA A 49 -14.77 26.68 3.48
N TYR A 50 -14.41 27.11 4.70
CA TYR A 50 -13.46 26.39 5.55
C TYR A 50 -13.89 24.94 5.86
N GLY A 51 -15.20 24.70 6.00
CA GLY A 51 -15.76 23.36 6.24
C GLY A 51 -15.50 22.40 5.08
N ASP A 52 -15.53 22.89 3.84
CA ASP A 52 -15.24 22.07 2.66
C ASP A 52 -13.76 21.79 2.50
N ILE A 53 -12.90 22.75 2.81
CA ILE A 53 -11.45 22.54 2.89
C ILE A 53 -11.13 21.43 3.91
N TYR A 54 -11.69 21.51 5.12
CA TYR A 54 -11.45 20.53 6.16
C TYR A 54 -11.93 19.13 5.76
N ALA A 55 -13.12 19.06 5.17
CA ALA A 55 -13.68 17.80 4.70
C ALA A 55 -12.88 17.19 3.56
N ALA A 56 -12.46 18.00 2.59
CA ALA A 56 -11.58 17.59 1.50
C ALA A 56 -10.25 17.05 2.04
N ARG A 57 -9.61 17.76 2.96
CA ARG A 57 -8.36 17.32 3.60
C ARG A 57 -8.50 15.96 4.27
N ARG A 58 -9.59 15.75 5.01
CA ARG A 58 -9.86 14.46 5.65
C ARG A 58 -10.08 13.37 4.61
N TYR A 59 -10.91 13.63 3.61
CA TYR A 59 -11.24 12.68 2.55
C TYR A 59 -9.99 12.26 1.76
N PHE A 60 -9.19 13.22 1.29
CA PHE A 60 -7.98 12.94 0.53
C PHE A 60 -6.91 12.23 1.37
N LYS A 61 -6.76 12.56 2.66
CA LYS A 61 -5.87 11.80 3.57
C LYS A 61 -6.30 10.34 3.69
N ASP A 62 -7.59 10.08 3.81
CA ASP A 62 -8.11 8.72 3.93
C ASP A 62 -8.02 7.95 2.60
N LEU A 63 -8.18 8.64 1.46
CA LEU A 63 -7.97 8.09 0.13
C LEU A 63 -6.52 7.60 -0.05
N MET A 64 -5.54 8.46 0.21
CA MET A 64 -4.11 8.11 0.10
C MET A 64 -3.72 6.94 1.00
N LYS A 65 -4.25 6.89 2.24
CA LYS A 65 -4.03 5.75 3.14
C LYS A 65 -4.58 4.44 2.59
N ARG A 66 -5.73 4.46 1.92
CA ARG A 66 -6.36 3.27 1.32
C ARG A 66 -5.54 2.78 0.13
N GLU A 67 -5.07 3.68 -0.73
CA GLU A 67 -4.19 3.31 -1.84
C GLU A 67 -2.92 2.61 -1.35
N HIS A 68 -2.24 3.18 -0.36
CA HIS A 68 -1.05 2.54 0.23
C HIS A 68 -1.35 1.19 0.89
N LYS A 69 -2.53 1.03 1.49
CA LYS A 69 -2.95 -0.25 2.09
C LYS A 69 -3.20 -1.30 1.01
N ASN A 70 -3.86 -0.93 -0.08
CA ASN A 70 -4.15 -1.82 -1.21
C ASN A 70 -2.86 -2.25 -1.92
N GLN A 71 -1.94 -1.31 -2.18
CA GLN A 71 -0.60 -1.63 -2.72
C GLN A 71 0.15 -2.64 -1.85
N ARG A 72 0.07 -2.51 -0.52
CA ARG A 72 0.73 -3.42 0.42
C ARG A 72 0.09 -4.81 0.43
N SER A 73 -1.24 -4.92 0.35
CA SER A 73 -1.92 -6.22 0.26
C SER A 73 -1.57 -6.94 -1.04
N ASP A 74 -1.51 -6.22 -2.16
CA ASP A 74 -1.20 -6.82 -3.46
C ASP A 74 0.24 -7.35 -3.51
N SER A 75 1.19 -6.62 -2.91
CA SER A 75 2.56 -7.10 -2.72
C SER A 75 2.62 -8.39 -1.89
N LEU A 76 1.82 -8.48 -0.81
CA LEU A 76 1.77 -9.68 0.04
C LEU A 76 1.13 -10.86 -0.69
N PHE A 77 0.05 -10.64 -1.45
CA PHE A 77 -0.56 -11.68 -2.27
C PHE A 77 0.37 -12.16 -3.38
N LYS A 78 1.12 -11.26 -4.03
CA LYS A 78 2.14 -11.61 -5.02
C LYS A 78 3.24 -12.47 -4.40
N LYS A 79 3.79 -12.06 -3.26
CA LYS A 79 4.79 -12.84 -2.50
C LYS A 79 4.23 -14.20 -2.06
N LEU A 80 2.96 -14.28 -1.68
CA LEU A 80 2.30 -15.54 -1.31
C LEU A 80 2.14 -16.46 -2.53
N ARG A 81 1.68 -15.95 -3.68
CA ARG A 81 1.56 -16.71 -4.93
C ARG A 81 2.92 -17.25 -5.38
N ARG A 82 3.99 -16.44 -5.28
CA ARG A 82 5.37 -16.86 -5.55
C ARG A 82 5.82 -17.99 -4.63
N LYS A 83 5.55 -17.91 -3.33
CA LYS A 83 5.87 -18.98 -2.35
C LYS A 83 5.06 -20.25 -2.56
N MET A 84 3.82 -20.14 -3.03
CA MET A 84 2.95 -21.29 -3.33
C MET A 84 3.23 -21.91 -4.71
N GLY A 85 4.21 -21.39 -5.46
CA GLY A 85 4.56 -21.89 -6.80
C GLY A 85 3.46 -21.65 -7.85
N LYS A 86 2.58 -20.68 -7.62
CA LYS A 86 1.40 -20.42 -8.47
C LYS A 86 1.62 -19.33 -9.54
N GLU A 87 2.78 -18.68 -9.57
CA GLU A 87 3.13 -17.78 -10.67
C GLU A 87 3.67 -18.61 -11.85
N LYS A 88 2.94 -18.61 -12.97
CA LYS A 88 3.51 -19.01 -14.26
C LYS A 88 4.49 -17.91 -14.66
N SER A 89 5.73 -18.29 -14.93
CA SER A 89 6.79 -17.40 -15.42
C SER A 89 6.36 -16.78 -16.75
N SER A 90 5.81 -15.57 -16.72
CA SER A 90 5.92 -14.65 -17.85
C SER A 90 7.07 -13.71 -17.53
N ASP A 91 8.19 -14.04 -18.14
CA ASP A 91 9.40 -13.26 -18.33
C ASP A 91 9.10 -11.77 -18.61
N SER A 92 9.78 -10.90 -17.87
CA SER A 92 10.12 -9.50 -18.19
C SER A 92 10.89 -8.98 -16.97
N GLU A 93 12.14 -9.42 -16.90
CA GLU A 93 13.16 -8.81 -16.06
C GLU A 93 13.55 -7.46 -16.65
N GLU A 94 13.19 -6.37 -15.99
CA GLU A 94 13.99 -5.15 -16.02
C GLU A 94 14.45 -4.86 -14.60
N GLU A 95 15.70 -4.40 -14.51
CA GLU A 95 16.48 -4.02 -13.32
C GLU A 95 17.25 -5.15 -12.61
N GLY A 96 18.30 -5.59 -13.29
CA GLY A 96 19.50 -6.12 -12.65
C GLY A 96 20.52 -5.00 -12.42
N GLU A 97 20.79 -4.66 -11.15
CA GLU A 97 22.07 -4.12 -10.71
C GLU A 97 22.24 -4.34 -9.19
N GLY A 98 23.39 -4.91 -8.77
CA GLY A 98 23.82 -4.90 -7.36
C GLY A 98 24.27 -6.24 -6.76
N ASP A 99 25.55 -6.56 -7.00
CA ASP A 99 26.50 -7.27 -6.11
C ASP A 99 26.36 -8.76 -5.72
N LYS A 100 27.07 -9.58 -6.50
CA LYS A 100 28.21 -10.45 -6.11
C LYS A 100 28.23 -11.08 -4.70
N LYS A 101 28.07 -12.41 -4.66
CA LYS A 101 29.16 -13.32 -4.22
C LYS A 101 28.84 -14.78 -4.59
N GLY A 102 29.69 -15.35 -5.42
CA GLY A 102 29.53 -16.71 -5.92
C GLY A 102 29.84 -17.80 -4.90
N THR A 103 29.28 -18.98 -5.15
CA THR A 103 30.06 -20.22 -5.32
C THR A 103 29.28 -21.14 -6.26
N ARG A 104 29.83 -21.41 -7.44
CA ARG A 104 29.33 -22.44 -8.35
C ARG A 104 29.63 -23.81 -7.73
N LYS A 105 28.62 -24.52 -7.21
CA LYS A 105 28.76 -25.94 -6.85
C LYS A 105 28.28 -26.82 -8.01
N LYS A 106 29.23 -27.58 -8.56
CA LYS A 106 29.04 -28.58 -9.61
C LYS A 106 28.02 -29.63 -9.15
N SER A 107 27.03 -29.90 -9.99
CA SER A 107 26.11 -31.02 -9.90
C SER A 107 26.86 -32.35 -10.05
N LYS A 108 26.88 -33.17 -8.99
CA LYS A 108 27.13 -34.61 -9.10
C LYS A 108 25.80 -35.33 -8.87
N LYS A 109 25.35 -36.06 -9.89
CA LYS A 109 24.30 -37.07 -9.78
C LYS A 109 24.80 -38.17 -8.85
N THR A 110 23.99 -38.51 -7.86
CA THR A 110 24.03 -39.80 -7.18
C THR A 110 22.59 -40.16 -6.83
N ASP A 111 22.08 -41.22 -7.47
CA ASP A 111 20.91 -41.95 -7.03
C ASP A 111 21.14 -42.47 -5.61
N GLY A 112 20.22 -42.18 -4.71
CA GLY A 112 20.38 -42.54 -3.30
C GLY A 112 19.29 -41.93 -2.42
N PHE A 113 18.23 -42.69 -2.21
CA PHE A 113 17.19 -42.45 -1.22
C PHE A 113 17.80 -42.45 0.18
N GLN A 114 18.00 -41.28 0.80
CA GLN A 114 18.27 -41.15 2.24
C GLN A 114 17.51 -39.96 2.82
N LEU A 115 16.43 -40.28 3.55
CA LEU A 115 15.71 -39.37 4.43
C LEU A 115 16.65 -38.95 5.58
N HIS A 116 17.24 -37.76 5.50
CA HIS A 116 17.85 -37.14 6.67
C HIS A 116 16.79 -36.40 7.49
N SER A 117 16.25 -37.12 8.46
CA SER A 117 15.54 -36.60 9.62
C SER A 117 16.47 -35.71 10.43
N ASN A 118 16.41 -34.39 10.18
CA ASN A 118 16.99 -33.35 11.04
C ASN A 118 16.09 -32.11 11.10
N ARG A 119 14.77 -32.33 11.16
CA ARG A 119 13.80 -31.27 11.47
C ARG A 119 13.60 -31.20 12.98
N SER A 120 14.66 -30.84 13.70
CA SER A 120 14.55 -30.56 15.12
C SER A 120 13.58 -29.39 15.33
N GLU A 121 12.62 -29.65 16.20
CA GLU A 121 11.45 -28.87 16.53
C GLU A 121 11.81 -27.43 16.90
N LYS A 122 11.46 -26.50 16.01
CA LYS A 122 11.13 -25.12 16.41
C LYS A 122 9.78 -24.73 15.82
N LEU A 123 8.74 -25.51 16.15
CA LEU A 123 7.37 -24.99 16.19
C LEU A 123 7.25 -24.10 17.43
N ARG A 124 7.97 -22.97 17.43
CA ARG A 124 7.69 -21.89 18.37
C ARG A 124 6.28 -21.42 18.05
N GLY A 125 5.34 -21.74 18.92
CA GLY A 125 3.93 -21.39 18.80
C GLY A 125 3.73 -19.96 18.34
N ASN A 126 2.77 -19.78 17.42
CA ASN A 126 2.44 -18.55 16.73
C ASN A 126 2.49 -17.34 17.69
N SER A 127 3.46 -16.46 17.50
CA SER A 127 3.68 -15.27 18.33
C SER A 127 2.45 -14.38 18.43
N ASN A 128 1.60 -14.39 17.39
CA ASN A 128 0.34 -13.65 17.38
C ASN A 128 -0.67 -14.26 18.36
N ALA A 129 -0.73 -15.59 18.50
CA ALA A 129 -1.60 -16.26 19.46
C ALA A 129 -1.19 -15.95 20.90
N LYS A 130 0.12 -15.97 21.20
CA LYS A 130 0.63 -15.58 22.53
C LYS A 130 0.30 -14.14 22.88
N LYS A 131 0.35 -13.24 21.89
CA LYS A 131 0.01 -11.83 22.08
C LYS A 131 -1.48 -11.62 22.33
N ALA A 132 -2.35 -12.38 21.66
CA ALA A 132 -3.79 -12.36 21.89
C ALA A 132 -4.16 -12.88 23.28
N VAL A 133 -3.55 -13.99 23.73
CA VAL A 133 -3.77 -14.56 25.08
C VAL A 133 -3.41 -13.54 26.17
N ARG A 134 -2.25 -12.88 26.08
CA ARG A 134 -1.85 -11.84 27.04
C ARG A 134 -2.82 -10.66 27.09
N GLN A 135 -3.40 -10.27 25.95
CA GLN A 135 -4.38 -9.18 25.92
C GLN A 135 -5.72 -9.56 26.57
N ILE A 136 -6.09 -10.84 26.50
CA ILE A 136 -7.28 -11.36 27.17
C ILE A 136 -7.03 -11.42 28.68
N GLU A 137 -5.89 -11.95 29.11
CA GLU A 137 -5.51 -12.04 30.53
C GLU A 137 -5.45 -10.66 31.20
N ASN A 138 -4.86 -9.67 30.54
CA ASN A 138 -4.78 -8.29 31.07
C ASN A 138 -6.12 -7.56 31.13
N ARG A 139 -7.19 -8.10 30.54
CA ARG A 139 -8.55 -7.53 30.58
C ARG A 139 -9.43 -8.15 31.66
N MET A 140 -8.98 -9.25 32.29
CA MET A 140 -9.71 -9.96 33.34
C MET A 140 -9.23 -9.64 34.75
N VAL A 141 -8.20 -8.79 34.89
CA VAL A 141 -7.73 -8.20 36.15
C VAL A 141 -8.16 -6.74 36.19
#